data_AF-A0A0M0C1I3-F1
#
_entry.id   AF-A0A0M0C1I3-F1
#
_cell.length_a   1.000
_cell.length_b   1.000
_cell.length_c   1.000
_cell.angle_alpha   90.00
_cell.angle_beta   90.00
_cell.angle_gamma   90.00
#
_symmetry.space_group_name_H-M   'P 1'
#
loop_
_entity.id
_entity.type
_entity.pdbx_description
1 polymer ?
#
loop_
_entity_poly.entity_id
_entity_poly.type
_entity_poly.pdbx_seq_one_letter_code
_entity_poly.pdbx_strand_id
1 'polypeptide(L)'
;MAEIDKIVICAYCQVEHARTSEAIVEHVTSCTKRPEFALSAKLGLMEEAGDKLLEVIRQLCTTVTQVEGMRTKVWVIFRECEEGWESVKNITIDEIMEIMEAENEDREYTEHSE
;
A
#
# COMPACT_ATOMS: atom_id res chain seq x y z
N MET A 1 17.63 30.16 27.43
CA MET A 1 17.03 28.87 27.84
C MET A 1 16.16 28.42 26.69
N ALA A 2 16.42 27.24 26.12
CA ALA A 2 15.83 26.81 24.88
C ALA A 2 14.34 26.43 25.05
N GLU A 3 13.44 27.05 24.28
CA GLU A 3 12.00 26.74 24.21
C GLU A 3 11.76 25.47 23.36
N ILE A 4 12.19 24.30 23.83
CA ILE A 4 12.08 23.05 23.06
C ILE A 4 10.77 22.28 23.36
N ASP A 5 10.00 22.66 24.39
CA ASP A 5 8.88 21.83 24.90
C ASP A 5 7.48 22.09 24.30
N LYS A 6 7.34 22.97 23.28
CA LYS A 6 6.03 23.41 22.77
C LYS A 6 5.66 22.88 21.39
N ILE A 7 6.44 21.97 20.80
CA ILE A 7 6.21 21.45 19.45
C ILE A 7 5.90 19.95 19.51
N VAL A 8 4.93 19.50 18.72
CA VAL A 8 4.63 18.09 18.45
C VAL A 8 4.79 17.85 16.95
N ILE A 9 5.42 16.74 16.60
CA ILE A 9 5.61 16.34 15.21
C ILE A 9 4.52 15.33 14.86
N CYS A 10 3.80 15.57 13.76
CA CYS A 10 2.88 14.57 13.25
C CYS A 10 3.67 13.37 12.72
N ALA A 11 3.46 12.19 13.30
CA ALA A 11 4.14 10.96 12.88
C ALA A 11 3.87 10.58 11.40
N TYR A 12 2.82 11.12 10.80
CA TYR A 12 2.42 10.81 9.42
C TYR A 12 3.04 11.77 8.41
N CYS A 13 2.82 13.08 8.56
CA CYS A 13 3.29 14.06 7.59
C CYS A 13 4.63 14.73 7.98
N GLN A 14 5.18 14.38 9.15
CA GLN A 14 6.44 14.93 9.70
C GLN A 14 6.45 16.45 9.87
N VAL A 15 5.28 17.10 9.85
CA VAL A 15 5.14 18.54 10.08
C VAL A 15 5.10 18.83 11.59
N GLU A 16 5.75 19.92 11.96
CA GLU A 16 5.77 20.46 13.32
C GLU A 16 4.52 21.29 13.62
N HIS A 17 3.90 21.05 14.77
CA HIS A 17 2.72 21.76 15.25
C HIS A 17 2.91 22.24 16.68
N ALA A 18 2.22 23.32 17.06
CA ALA A 18 2.15 23.71 18.46
C ALA A 18 1.51 22.59 19.29
N ARG A 19 2.05 22.33 20.49
CA ARG A 19 1.54 21.35 21.46
C ARG A 19 0.31 21.88 22.19
N THR A 20 -0.69 22.35 21.44
CA THR A 20 -2.00 22.77 21.94
C THR A 20 -3.08 21.84 21.40
N SER A 21 -4.11 21.57 22.19
CA SER A 21 -5.20 20.67 21.78
C SER A 21 -5.90 21.15 20.51
N GLU A 22 -6.03 22.47 20.35
CA GLU A 22 -6.64 23.09 19.17
C GLU A 22 -5.82 22.84 17.89
N ALA A 23 -4.51 23.13 17.91
CA ALA A 23 -3.64 22.91 16.76
C ALA A 23 -3.51 21.41 16.42
N ILE A 24 -3.50 20.54 17.43
CA ILE A 24 -3.49 19.08 17.23
C ILE A 24 -4.79 18.62 16.56
N VAL A 25 -5.96 19.05 17.04
CA VAL A 25 -7.26 18.63 16.49
C VAL A 25 -7.46 19.14 15.07
N GLU A 26 -7.11 20.40 14.79
CA GLU A 26 -7.17 20.98 13.46
C GLU A 26 -6.25 20.22 12.48
N HIS A 27 -5.02 19.94 12.91
CA HIS A 27 -4.08 19.18 12.11
C HIS A 27 -4.54 17.74 11.86
N VAL A 28 -4.99 17.01 12.89
CA VAL A 28 -5.46 15.62 12.73
C VAL A 28 -6.65 15.56 11.77
N THR A 29 -7.58 16.52 11.85
CA THR A 29 -8.77 16.56 10.99
C THR A 29 -8.43 16.81 9.52
N SER A 30 -7.35 17.54 9.24
CA SER A 30 -6.88 17.78 7.86
C SER A 30 -5.96 16.66 7.37
N CYS A 31 -5.01 16.21 8.19
CA CYS A 31 -4.05 15.17 7.86
C CYS A 31 -4.72 13.81 7.58
N THR A 32 -5.83 13.49 8.25
CA THR A 32 -6.58 12.23 8.01
C THR A 32 -7.42 12.23 6.72
N LYS A 33 -7.64 13.40 6.11
CA LYS A 33 -8.34 13.52 4.81
C LYS A 33 -7.42 13.35 3.61
N ARG A 34 -6.10 13.32 3.85
CA ARG A 34 -5.10 13.13 2.81
C ARG A 34 -5.25 11.74 2.17
N PRO A 35 -5.32 11.63 0.82
CA PRO A 35 -5.48 10.35 0.14
C PRO A 35 -4.38 9.35 0.52
N GLU A 36 -3.17 9.81 0.78
CA GLU A 36 -2.02 9.03 1.24
C GLU A 36 -2.33 8.24 2.51
N PHE A 37 -3.08 8.83 3.45
CA PHE A 37 -3.47 8.18 4.72
C PHE A 37 -4.53 7.09 4.50
N ALA A 38 -5.47 7.32 3.60
CA ALA A 38 -6.47 6.33 3.24
C ALA A 38 -5.83 5.15 2.46
N LEU A 39 -4.84 5.44 1.62
CA LEU A 39 -4.08 4.44 0.87
C LEU A 39 -3.16 3.64 1.79
N SER A 40 -2.45 4.26 2.72
CA SER A 40 -1.54 3.56 3.65
C SER A 40 -2.27 2.48 4.47
N ALA A 41 -3.47 2.80 4.98
CA ALA A 41 -4.29 1.85 5.73
C ALA A 41 -4.78 0.69 4.86
N LYS A 42 -5.15 0.96 3.60
CA LYS A 42 -5.59 -0.07 2.65
C LYS A 42 -4.44 -0.96 2.19
N LEU A 43 -3.24 -0.40 2.00
CA LEU A 43 -2.05 -1.15 1.62
C LEU A 43 -1.64 -2.15 2.70
N GLY A 44 -1.65 -1.76 3.97
CA GLY A 44 -1.37 -2.69 5.07
C GLY A 44 -2.34 -3.89 5.11
N LEU A 45 -3.63 -3.66 4.81
CA LEU A 45 -4.62 -4.74 4.70
C LEU A 45 -4.39 -5.63 3.46
N MET A 46 -3.97 -5.04 2.33
CA MET A 46 -3.63 -5.79 1.13
C MET A 46 -2.37 -6.62 1.32
N GLU A 47 -1.35 -6.10 2.01
CA GLU A 47 -0.12 -6.82 2.32
C GLU A 47 -0.41 -8.08 3.14
N GLU A 48 -1.19 -7.96 4.22
CA GLU A 48 -1.58 -9.10 5.05
C GLU A 48 -2.40 -10.13 4.27
N ALA A 49 -3.30 -9.67 3.40
CA ALA A 49 -4.13 -10.55 2.58
C ALA A 49 -3.31 -11.28 1.50
N GLY A 50 -2.38 -10.60 0.84
CA GLY A 50 -1.51 -11.17 -0.19
C GLY A 50 -0.53 -12.19 0.38
N ASP A 51 0.08 -11.89 1.53
CA ASP A 51 0.96 -12.83 2.23
C ASP A 51 0.20 -14.11 2.64
N LYS A 52 -1.03 -13.97 3.16
CA LYS A 52 -1.91 -15.13 3.46
C LYS A 52 -2.28 -15.93 2.21
N LEU A 53 -2.58 -15.27 1.09
CA LEU A 53 -2.88 -15.95 -0.17
C LEU A 53 -1.68 -16.74 -0.68
N LEU A 54 -0.48 -16.17 -0.63
CA LEU A 54 0.75 -16.89 -0.97
C LEU A 54 0.99 -18.11 -0.07
N GLU A 55 0.71 -17.99 1.23
CA GLU A 55 0.80 -19.13 2.15
C GLU A 55 -0.15 -20.27 1.73
N VAL A 56 -1.41 -19.94 1.41
CA VAL A 56 -2.39 -20.92 0.92
C VAL A 56 -1.93 -21.56 -0.40
N ILE A 57 -1.42 -20.77 -1.34
CA ILE A 57 -0.87 -21.27 -2.61
C ILE A 57 0.30 -22.21 -2.34
N ARG A 58 1.20 -21.87 -1.41
CA ARG A 58 2.33 -22.72 -1.02
C ARG A 58 1.87 -24.05 -0.44
N GLN A 59 0.86 -24.04 0.43
CA GLN A 59 0.27 -25.25 1.03
C GLN A 59 -0.40 -26.14 -0.02
N LEU A 60 -1.16 -25.53 -0.95
CA LEU A 60 -1.75 -26.22 -2.10
C LEU A 60 -0.66 -26.84 -2.97
N CYS A 61 0.41 -26.09 -3.26
CA CYS A 61 1.52 -26.59 -4.06
C CYS A 61 2.20 -27.79 -3.38
N THR A 62 2.42 -27.71 -2.07
CA THR A 62 2.97 -28.82 -1.28
C THR A 62 2.09 -30.07 -1.36
N THR A 63 0.77 -29.91 -1.30
CA THR A 63 -0.20 -31.02 -1.37
C THR A 63 -0.27 -31.62 -2.78
N VAL A 64 -0.34 -30.78 -3.82
CA VAL A 64 -0.49 -31.21 -5.22
C VAL A 64 0.82 -31.78 -5.78
N THR A 65 1.98 -31.38 -5.27
CA THR A 65 3.27 -31.98 -5.65
C THR A 65 3.43 -33.45 -5.20
N GLN A 66 2.52 -33.96 -4.37
CA GLN A 66 2.42 -35.39 -4.03
C GLN A 66 1.71 -36.21 -5.13
N VAL A 67 1.07 -35.54 -6.11
CA VAL A 67 0.47 -36.18 -7.28
C VAL A 67 1.53 -36.35 -8.38
N GLU A 68 1.66 -37.57 -8.90
CA GLU A 68 2.64 -37.90 -9.93
C GLU A 68 2.47 -37.03 -11.19
N GLY A 69 3.56 -36.44 -11.69
CA GLY A 69 3.58 -35.58 -12.88
C GLY A 69 3.11 -34.13 -12.68
N MET A 70 2.58 -33.75 -11.51
CA MET A 70 2.08 -32.38 -11.26
C MET A 70 3.15 -31.43 -10.71
N ARG A 71 4.25 -31.97 -10.15
CA ARG A 71 5.28 -31.19 -9.42
C ARG A 71 5.83 -30.00 -10.21
N THR A 72 6.19 -30.19 -11.48
CA THR A 72 6.80 -29.13 -12.30
C THR A 72 5.82 -28.01 -12.65
N LYS A 73 4.57 -28.35 -12.99
CA LYS A 73 3.53 -27.35 -13.35
C LYS A 73 3.11 -26.50 -12.14
N VAL A 74 2.99 -27.16 -10.99
CA VAL A 74 2.64 -26.50 -9.72
C VAL A 74 3.74 -25.55 -9.26
N TRP A 75 5.01 -25.93 -9.43
CA TRP A 75 6.13 -25.05 -9.11
C TRP A 75 6.20 -23.80 -10.00
N VAL A 76 5.82 -23.90 -11.28
CA VAL A 76 5.75 -22.73 -12.18
C VAL A 76 4.67 -21.76 -11.71
N ILE A 77 3.46 -22.25 -11.41
CA ILE A 77 2.36 -21.41 -10.91
C ILE A 77 2.75 -20.73 -9.59
N PHE A 78 3.38 -21.47 -8.66
CA PHE A 78 3.86 -20.90 -7.40
C PHE A 78 4.83 -19.75 -7.63
N ARG A 79 5.81 -19.95 -8.53
CA ARG A 79 6.81 -18.94 -8.87
C ARG A 79 6.20 -17.70 -9.50
N GLU A 80 5.27 -17.87 -10.44
CA GLU A 80 4.58 -16.74 -11.06
C GLU A 80 3.76 -15.94 -10.04
N CYS A 81 3.10 -16.60 -9.08
CA CYS A 81 2.39 -15.93 -8.00
C CYS A 81 3.34 -15.21 -7.03
N GLU A 82 4.48 -15.81 -6.69
CA GLU A 82 5.51 -15.21 -5.83
C GLU A 82 6.13 -13.97 -6.50
N GLU A 83 6.52 -14.08 -7.76
CA GLU A 83 7.09 -12.97 -8.54
C GLU A 83 6.07 -11.84 -8.74
N GLY A 84 4.82 -12.17 -9.06
CA GLY A 84 3.74 -11.20 -9.17
C GLY A 84 3.46 -10.47 -7.86
N TRP A 85 3.43 -11.20 -6.74
CA TRP A 85 3.24 -10.58 -5.43
C TRP A 85 4.40 -9.66 -5.06
N GLU A 86 5.65 -10.10 -5.28
CA GLU A 86 6.82 -9.28 -4.96
C GLU A 86 6.86 -7.97 -5.77
N SER A 87 6.33 -7.99 -7.00
CA SER A 87 6.21 -6.80 -7.84
C SER A 87 5.19 -5.78 -7.33
N VAL A 88 4.18 -6.22 -6.57
CA VAL A 88 3.09 -5.37 -6.06
C VAL A 88 3.31 -5.00 -4.59
N LYS A 89 3.89 -5.89 -3.78
CA LYS A 89 4.09 -5.70 -2.34
C LYS A 89 4.98 -4.50 -2.02
N ASN A 90 5.92 -4.18 -2.90
CA ASN A 90 6.90 -3.13 -2.69
C ASN A 90 6.48 -1.77 -3.29
N ILE A 91 5.29 -1.67 -3.89
CA ILE A 91 4.80 -0.41 -4.44
C ILE A 91 4.56 0.59 -3.31
N THR A 92 5.15 1.77 -3.45
CA THR A 92 5.02 2.88 -2.52
C THR A 92 3.73 3.67 -2.75
N ILE A 93 3.29 4.41 -1.74
CA ILE A 93 2.13 5.31 -1.86
C ILE A 93 2.36 6.34 -2.98
N ASP A 94 3.58 6.86 -3.10
CA ASP A 94 3.93 7.85 -4.10
C ASP A 94 3.77 7.26 -5.53
N GLU A 95 4.26 6.04 -5.76
CA GLU A 95 4.07 5.34 -7.05
C GLU A 95 2.59 5.07 -7.36
N ILE A 96 1.76 4.77 -6.35
CA ILE A 96 0.31 4.61 -6.56
C ILE A 96 -0.33 5.95 -6.93
N MET A 97 0.06 7.04 -6.28
CA MET A 97 -0.46 8.36 -6.63
C MET A 97 -0.07 8.75 -8.05
N GLU A 98 1.18 8.52 -8.46
CA GLU A 98 1.63 8.77 -9.84
C GLU A 98 0.82 7.96 -10.86
N ILE A 99 0.54 6.68 -10.59
CA ILE A 99 -0.31 5.85 -11.46
C ILE A 99 -1.74 6.41 -11.51
N MET A 100 -2.32 6.78 -10.37
CA MET A 100 -3.67 7.33 -10.31
C MET A 100 -3.78 8.67 -11.03
N GLU A 101 -2.76 9.53 -10.95
CA GLU A 101 -2.69 10.80 -11.66
C GLU A 101 -2.60 10.57 -13.17
N ALA A 102 -1.72 9.67 -13.62
CA ALA A 102 -1.59 9.32 -15.05
C ALA A 102 -2.89 8.72 -15.62
N GLU A 103 -3.55 7.81 -14.90
CA GLU A 103 -4.84 7.25 -15.32
C GLU A 103 -5.96 8.29 -15.39
N ASN A 104 -5.92 9.30 -14.51
CA ASN A 104 -6.91 10.36 -14.50
C ASN A 104 -6.68 11.37 -15.63
N GLU A 105 -5.42 11.69 -15.95
CA GLU A 105 -5.06 12.50 -17.11
C GLU A 105 -5.49 11.82 -18.42
N ASP A 106 -5.21 10.52 -18.59
CA ASP A 106 -5.62 9.76 -19.79
C ASP A 106 -7.15 9.71 -19.96
N ARG A 107 -7.91 9.64 -18.86
CA ARG A 107 -9.38 9.72 -18.89
C ARG A 107 -9.88 11.11 -19.30
N GLU A 108 -9.29 12.18 -18.78
CA GLU A 108 -9.68 13.54 -19.16
C GLU A 108 -9.36 13.83 -20.63
N TYR A 109 -8.23 13.34 -21.15
CA TYR A 109 -7.89 13.45 -22.57
C TYR A 109 -8.86 12.70 -23.49
N THR A 110 -9.27 11.49 -23.11
CA THR A 110 -10.22 10.69 -23.90
C THR A 110 -11.62 11.31 -23.87
N GLU A 111 -12.12 11.74 -22.71
CA GLU A 111 -13.43 12.39 -22.54
C GLU A 111 -13.53 13.80 -23.18
N HIS A 112 -12.40 14.45 -23.51
CA HIS A 112 -12.37 15.77 -24.19
C HIS A 112 -11.97 15.70 -25.67
N SER A 113 -11.74 14.49 -26.19
CA SER A 113 -11.40 14.24 -27.60
C SER A 113 -12.56 13.69 -28.45
N GLU A 114 -13.72 13.44 -27.82
CA GLU A 114 -14.99 13.07 -28.46
C GLU A 114 -15.94 14.25 -28.64
#